data_AF-A0A095XAS9-F1
#
_entry.id   AF-A0A095XAS9-F1
#
_cell.length_a   1.000
_cell.length_b   1.000
_cell.length_c   1.000
_cell.angle_alpha   90.00
_cell.angle_beta   90.00
_cell.angle_gamma   90.00
#
_symmetry.space_group_name_H-M   'P 1'
#
loop_
_entity.id
_entity.type
_entity.pdbx_description
1 polymer ?
#
loop_
_entity_poly.entity_id
_entity_poly.type
_entity_poly.pdbx_seq_one_letter_code
_entity_poly.pdbx_strand_id
1 'polypeptide(L)'
;MIRSGSAVANVYPVPYLEPDIARVSLSDEVDDSGVLTSLARSHQAVMEAALRRVDADLAKREGMGIAVIHAFIAGSETSDSERDISVGGSQSVAPSTFKTMGADKPLSRGLSYVAAGHLHRPQQRDTDGP
;
A
#
# COMPACT_ATOMS: atom_id res chain seq x y z
N MET A 1 11.86 10.83 7.59
CA MET A 1 12.72 10.04 8.49
C MET A 1 12.68 10.69 9.86
N ILE A 2 12.45 9.91 10.92
CA ILE A 2 12.49 10.35 12.32
C ILE A 2 13.66 9.63 12.99
N ARG A 3 14.41 10.34 13.83
CA ARG A 3 15.51 9.77 14.62
C ARG A 3 15.28 10.03 16.11
N SER A 4 15.57 9.04 16.93
CA SER A 4 15.58 9.16 18.40
C SER A 4 16.73 8.33 18.96
N GLY A 5 17.78 8.99 19.45
CA GLY A 5 19.04 8.32 19.77
C GLY A 5 19.62 7.59 18.54
N SER A 6 19.93 6.31 18.68
CA SER A 6 20.35 5.43 17.57
C SER A 6 19.19 4.88 16.74
N ALA A 7 17.94 5.03 17.20
CA ALA A 7 16.77 4.51 16.49
C ALA A 7 16.41 5.39 15.29
N VAL A 8 16.06 4.73 14.18
CA VAL A 8 15.69 5.35 12.92
C VAL A 8 14.34 4.80 12.46
N ALA A 9 13.43 5.69 12.07
CA ALA A 9 12.17 5.36 11.42
C ALA A 9 12.08 6.05 10.05
N ASN A 10 11.96 5.25 8.99
CA ASN A 10 11.64 5.70 7.65
C ASN A 10 10.11 5.70 7.51
N VAL A 11 9.54 6.89 7.33
CA VAL A 11 8.09 7.10 7.24
C VAL A 11 7.72 7.31 5.78
N TYR A 12 6.82 6.48 5.26
CA TYR A 12 6.34 6.46 3.89
C TYR A 12 4.87 6.87 3.86
N PRO A 13 4.57 8.16 3.61
CA PRO A 13 3.20 8.59 3.39
C PRO A 13 2.73 8.11 2.02
N VAL A 14 1.62 7.36 1.99
CA VAL A 14 0.93 6.93 0.77
C VAL A 14 -0.46 7.56 0.79
N PRO A 15 -0.70 8.62 0.01
CA PRO A 15 -2.02 9.24 -0.07
C PRO A 15 -3.03 8.26 -0.69
N TYR A 16 -4.31 8.64 -0.72
CA TYR A 16 -5.29 7.87 -1.46
C TYR A 16 -4.88 7.83 -2.94
N LEU A 17 -4.64 6.63 -3.46
CA LEU A 17 -4.19 6.43 -4.83
C LEU A 17 -5.40 6.21 -5.72
N GLU A 18 -5.87 7.27 -6.36
CA GLU A 18 -6.96 7.21 -7.35
C GLU A 18 -6.53 6.32 -8.53
N PRO A 19 -7.15 5.13 -8.75
CA PRO A 19 -6.65 4.16 -9.72
C PRO A 19 -6.57 4.69 -11.15
N ASP A 20 -7.50 5.57 -11.55
CA ASP A 20 -7.48 6.17 -12.89
C ASP A 20 -6.27 7.07 -13.15
N ILE A 21 -5.71 7.66 -12.10
CA ILE A 21 -4.56 8.55 -12.19
C ILE A 21 -3.27 7.77 -11.93
N ALA A 22 -3.26 6.93 -10.90
CA ALA A 22 -2.05 6.30 -10.40
C ALA A 22 -1.58 5.10 -11.25
N ARG A 23 -2.48 4.39 -11.94
CA ARG A 23 -2.14 3.14 -12.67
C ARG A 23 -1.13 3.29 -13.81
N VAL A 24 -1.03 4.49 -14.38
CA VAL A 24 -0.04 4.79 -15.43
C VAL A 24 1.29 5.17 -14.78
N SER A 25 1.26 6.15 -13.87
CA SER A 25 2.45 6.69 -13.23
C SER A 25 3.20 5.70 -12.33
N LEU A 26 2.47 4.76 -11.72
CA LEU A 26 3.05 3.73 -10.86
C LEU A 26 3.33 2.42 -11.58
N SER A 27 3.06 2.31 -12.88
CA SER A 27 3.30 1.05 -13.57
C SER A 27 4.76 0.63 -13.53
N ASP A 28 4.95 -0.66 -13.31
CA ASP A 28 6.18 -1.42 -13.43
C ASP A 28 5.95 -2.71 -14.24
N GLU A 29 4.79 -2.84 -14.88
CA GLU A 29 4.42 -3.94 -15.77
C GLU A 29 4.83 -3.62 -17.21
N VAL A 30 5.37 -4.63 -17.91
CA VAL A 30 5.70 -4.57 -19.34
C VAL A 30 4.98 -5.69 -20.08
N ASP A 31 4.58 -5.43 -21.32
CA ASP A 31 4.08 -6.48 -22.21
C ASP A 31 5.22 -7.35 -22.78
N ASP A 32 4.86 -8.35 -23.59
CA ASP A 32 5.81 -9.26 -24.25
C ASP A 32 6.82 -8.53 -25.15
N SER A 33 6.52 -7.29 -25.57
CA SER A 33 7.41 -6.45 -26.37
C SER A 33 8.33 -5.56 -25.53
N GLY A 34 8.21 -5.62 -24.20
CA GLY A 34 8.98 -4.81 -23.26
C GLY A 34 8.46 -3.38 -23.09
N VAL A 35 7.24 -3.10 -23.55
CA VAL A 35 6.62 -1.77 -23.44
C VAL A 35 5.84 -1.68 -22.13
N LEU A 36 6.03 -0.59 -21.38
CA LEU A 36 5.27 -0.34 -20.15
C LEU A 36 3.77 -0.30 -20.43
N THR A 37 3.02 -1.13 -19.72
CA THR A 37 1.55 -1.16 -19.77
C THR A 37 0.98 -0.42 -18.57
N SER A 38 -0.33 -0.15 -18.56
CA SER A 38 -0.98 0.40 -17.36
C SER A 38 -1.39 -0.73 -16.43
N LEU A 39 -1.18 -0.54 -15.12
CA LEU A 39 -1.68 -1.47 -14.10
C LEU A 39 -3.20 -1.70 -14.23
N ALA A 40 -3.68 -2.79 -13.64
CA ALA A 40 -5.10 -3.00 -13.43
C ALA A 40 -5.76 -1.77 -12.77
N ARG A 41 -6.98 -1.43 -13.21
CA ARG A 41 -7.74 -0.28 -12.69
C ARG A 41 -8.36 -0.61 -11.34
N SER A 42 -7.53 -0.77 -10.30
CA SER A 42 -7.95 -1.10 -8.93
C SER A 42 -7.05 -0.46 -7.87
N HIS A 43 -7.58 -0.26 -6.66
CA HIS A 43 -6.79 0.28 -5.55
C HIS A 43 -5.71 -0.74 -5.11
N GLN A 44 -6.04 -2.03 -5.17
CA GLN A 44 -5.09 -3.13 -4.92
C GLN A 44 -3.81 -2.98 -5.77
N ALA A 45 -3.95 -2.86 -7.09
CA ALA A 45 -2.80 -2.85 -8.00
C ALA A 45 -1.90 -1.61 -7.80
N VAL A 46 -2.50 -0.43 -7.62
CA VAL A 46 -1.73 0.79 -7.40
C VAL A 46 -1.07 0.82 -6.01
N MET A 47 -1.70 0.22 -4.99
CA MET A 47 -1.11 0.08 -3.66
C MET A 47 0.07 -0.91 -3.66
N GLU A 48 -0.07 -2.06 -4.31
CA GLU A 48 1.04 -3.01 -4.49
C GLU A 48 2.24 -2.36 -5.18
N ALA A 49 2.01 -1.62 -6.28
CA ALA A 49 3.07 -0.91 -7.00
C ALA A 49 3.74 0.19 -6.17
N ALA A 50 2.99 0.86 -5.29
CA ALA A 50 3.55 1.82 -4.34
C ALA A 50 4.40 1.11 -3.27
N LEU A 51 3.92 -0.01 -2.71
CA LEU A 51 4.65 -0.77 -1.69
C LEU A 51 5.92 -1.42 -2.23
N ARG A 52 5.95 -1.89 -3.48
CA ARG A 52 7.19 -2.36 -4.12
C ARG A 52 8.27 -1.28 -4.15
N ARG A 53 7.89 -0.02 -4.41
CA ARG A 53 8.81 1.13 -4.37
C ARG A 53 9.27 1.44 -2.95
N VAL A 54 8.38 1.31 -1.96
CA VAL A 54 8.74 1.43 -0.54
C VAL A 54 9.74 0.36 -0.12
N ASP A 55 9.52 -0.91 -0.48
CA ASP A 55 10.46 -2.00 -0.16
C ASP A 55 11.82 -1.79 -0.85
N ALA A 56 11.83 -1.36 -2.11
CA ALA A 56 13.07 -1.06 -2.83
C ALA A 56 13.88 0.11 -2.24
N ASP A 57 13.21 1.10 -1.64
CA ASP A 57 13.88 2.18 -0.91
C ASP A 57 14.32 1.72 0.49
N LEU A 58 13.50 0.95 1.21
CA LEU A 58 13.85 0.35 2.50
C LEU A 58 15.06 -0.57 2.42
N ALA A 59 15.23 -1.31 1.32
CA ALA A 59 16.39 -2.15 1.07
C ALA A 59 17.72 -1.37 1.06
N LYS A 60 17.67 -0.05 0.85
CA LYS A 60 18.83 0.85 0.78
C LYS A 60 19.04 1.66 2.06
N ARG A 61 18.17 1.49 3.07
CA ARG A 61 18.14 2.32 4.27
C ARG A 61 18.20 1.48 5.53
N GLU A 62 18.83 2.03 6.55
CA GLU A 62 18.78 1.49 7.91
C GLU A 62 17.52 1.97 8.65
N GLY A 63 17.15 1.27 9.73
CA GLY A 63 16.02 1.64 10.61
C GLY A 63 14.67 1.11 10.16
N MET A 64 13.65 1.20 11.00
CA MET A 64 12.32 0.61 10.75
C MET A 64 11.57 1.29 9.61
N GLY A 65 10.72 0.54 8.90
CA GLY A 65 9.81 1.07 7.90
C GLY A 65 8.40 1.26 8.47
N ILE A 66 7.83 2.45 8.31
CA ILE A 66 6.47 2.78 8.73
C ILE A 66 5.72 3.33 7.52
N ALA A 67 4.64 2.67 7.12
CA ALA A 67 3.74 3.22 6.10
C ALA A 67 2.59 3.97 6.78
N VAL A 68 2.27 5.15 6.27
CA VAL A 68 1.08 5.91 6.66
C VAL A 68 0.21 5.98 5.42
N ILE A 69 -0.86 5.18 5.38
CA ILE A 69 -1.62 4.94 4.15
C ILE A 69 -3.05 5.45 4.25
N HIS A 70 -3.62 5.84 3.12
CA HIS A 70 -5.04 6.18 3.01
C HIS A 70 -5.72 5.22 2.03
N ALA A 71 -6.30 4.14 2.54
CA ALA A 71 -7.00 3.16 1.71
C ALA A 71 -8.11 2.45 2.51
N PHE A 72 -9.14 1.99 1.81
CA PHE A 72 -10.09 1.07 2.40
C PHE A 72 -9.45 -0.32 2.45
N ILE A 73 -9.30 -0.90 3.64
CA ILE A 73 -8.72 -2.23 3.82
C ILE A 73 -9.87 -3.24 3.88
N ALA A 74 -9.80 -4.29 3.06
CA ALA A 74 -10.85 -5.29 2.99
C ALA A 74 -11.11 -5.93 4.36
N GLY A 75 -12.39 -6.11 4.70
CA GLY A 75 -12.84 -6.64 5.98
C GLY A 75 -13.05 -5.58 7.06
N SER A 76 -12.50 -4.37 6.92
CA SER A 76 -12.75 -3.23 7.83
C SER A 76 -14.22 -2.85 7.93
N GLU A 77 -14.67 -2.46 9.13
CA GLU A 77 -16.06 -2.02 9.34
C GLU A 77 -16.24 -0.60 8.80
N THR A 78 -17.10 -0.42 7.81
CA THR A 78 -17.45 0.92 7.29
C THR A 78 -18.34 1.66 8.28
N SER A 79 -18.20 2.98 8.38
CA SER A 79 -19.16 3.85 9.11
C SER A 79 -20.18 4.49 8.15
N ASP A 80 -21.38 4.82 8.63
CA ASP A 80 -22.45 5.53 7.89
C ASP A 80 -22.06 6.87 7.22
N SER A 81 -20.85 7.39 7.48
CA SER A 81 -20.31 8.60 6.85
C SER A 81 -19.43 8.31 5.63
N GLU A 82 -19.14 7.04 5.36
CA GLU A 82 -18.35 6.57 4.23
C GLU A 82 -19.28 6.38 3.02
N ARG A 83 -19.01 7.09 1.93
CA ARG A 83 -19.79 6.97 0.69
C ARG A 83 -19.15 5.89 -0.17
N ASP A 84 -19.92 4.85 -0.48
CA ASP A 84 -19.58 3.93 -1.57
C ASP A 84 -19.62 4.71 -2.89
N ILE A 85 -18.44 4.91 -3.48
CA ILE A 85 -18.24 5.63 -4.75
C ILE A 85 -17.77 4.67 -5.85
N SER A 86 -18.03 3.37 -5.72
CA SER A 86 -17.49 2.37 -6.64
C SER A 86 -18.18 2.36 -8.01
N VAL A 87 -17.41 2.58 -9.08
CA VAL A 87 -17.78 2.26 -10.46
C VAL A 87 -16.62 1.51 -11.14
N GLY A 88 -16.74 0.18 -11.21
CA GLY A 88 -15.95 -0.67 -12.12
C GLY A 88 -14.56 -1.11 -11.66
N GLY A 89 -14.25 -1.11 -10.35
CA GLY A 89 -13.00 -1.65 -9.80
C GLY A 89 -13.05 -1.79 -8.27
N SER A 90 -12.27 -2.72 -7.69
CA SER A 90 -12.20 -2.86 -6.22
C SER A 90 -11.51 -1.65 -5.60
N GLN A 91 -12.21 -0.98 -4.69
CA GLN A 91 -11.67 0.12 -3.88
C GLN A 91 -10.93 -0.36 -2.64
N SER A 92 -11.04 -1.67 -2.33
CA SER A 92 -10.41 -2.28 -1.17
C SER A 92 -9.01 -2.81 -1.49
N VAL A 93 -8.15 -2.78 -0.48
CA VAL A 93 -6.83 -3.41 -0.46
C VAL A 93 -6.87 -4.60 0.50
N ALA A 94 -6.36 -5.75 0.09
CA ALA A 94 -6.26 -6.92 0.97
C ALA A 94 -5.24 -6.66 2.09
N PRO A 95 -5.50 -7.04 3.36
CA PRO A 95 -4.52 -6.89 4.44
C PRO A 95 -3.16 -7.54 4.16
N SER A 96 -3.16 -8.69 3.47
CA SER A 96 -1.94 -9.42 3.06
C SER A 96 -1.00 -8.58 2.19
N THR A 97 -1.51 -7.58 1.48
CA THR A 97 -0.73 -6.65 0.64
C THR A 97 0.38 -5.95 1.42
N PHE A 98 0.14 -5.61 2.69
CA PHE A 98 1.13 -4.95 3.54
C PHE A 98 2.19 -5.92 4.07
N LYS A 99 1.86 -7.21 4.13
CA LYS A 99 2.80 -8.27 4.47
C LYS A 99 3.68 -8.61 3.27
N THR A 100 3.11 -8.72 2.06
CA THR A 100 3.85 -9.07 0.85
C THR A 100 4.50 -7.87 0.17
N MET A 101 4.16 -6.64 0.55
CA MET A 101 4.58 -5.41 -0.12
C MET A 101 4.30 -5.41 -1.63
N GLY A 102 3.30 -6.18 -2.08
CA GLY A 102 2.98 -6.37 -3.49
C GLY A 102 4.02 -7.18 -4.29
N ALA A 103 4.87 -7.97 -3.64
CA ALA A 103 5.88 -8.80 -4.29
C ALA A 103 5.63 -10.31 -4.08
N ASP A 104 5.85 -11.09 -5.13
CA ASP A 104 5.93 -12.57 -5.06
C ASP A 104 7.29 -13.05 -4.54
N LYS A 105 8.28 -12.15 -4.47
CA LYS A 105 9.65 -12.43 -4.06
C LYS A 105 9.85 -12.13 -2.57
N PRO A 106 10.89 -12.72 -1.93
CA PRO A 106 11.23 -12.42 -0.56
C PRO A 106 11.45 -10.91 -0.35
N LEU A 107 10.85 -10.37 0.69
CA LEU A 107 11.02 -8.97 1.10
C LEU A 107 12.45 -8.71 1.55
N SER A 108 12.89 -7.46 1.43
CA SER A 108 14.12 -7.02 2.09
C SER A 108 14.03 -7.20 3.61
N ARG A 109 12.93 -6.70 4.19
CA ARG A 109 12.58 -6.75 5.62
C ARG A 109 11.10 -6.51 5.88
N GLY A 110 10.40 -5.82 4.97
CA GLY A 110 8.99 -5.43 5.14
C GLY A 110 8.79 -4.25 6.08
N LEU A 111 7.53 -3.87 6.28
CA LEU A 111 7.13 -2.79 7.17
C LEU A 111 7.06 -3.27 8.63
N SER A 112 7.52 -2.43 9.55
CA SER A 112 7.38 -2.65 10.99
C SER A 112 6.01 -2.20 11.51
N TYR A 113 5.37 -1.27 10.81
CA TYR A 113 4.04 -0.78 11.17
C TYR A 113 3.33 -0.15 9.96
N VAL A 114 2.00 -0.27 9.94
CA VAL A 114 1.12 0.41 8.97
C VAL A 114 0.08 1.22 9.74
N ALA A 115 0.16 2.54 9.64
CA ALA A 115 -0.88 3.43 10.12
C ALA A 115 -1.88 3.66 8.98
N ALA A 116 -3.04 3.00 9.03
CA ALA A 116 -4.07 3.15 8.01
C ALA A 116 -5.15 4.16 8.40
N GLY A 117 -5.45 5.07 7.48
CA GLY A 117 -6.61 5.97 7.51
C GLY A 117 -7.63 5.61 6.42
N HIS A 118 -8.58 6.53 6.18
CA HIS A 118 -9.85 6.41 5.43
C HIS A 118 -11.05 6.15 6.32
N LEU A 119 -10.92 5.26 7.31
CA LEU A 119 -12.00 4.94 8.24
C LEU A 119 -12.13 6.01 9.32
N HIS A 120 -13.35 6.41 9.63
CA HIS A 120 -13.62 7.45 10.64
C HIS A 120 -13.59 6.93 12.09
N ARG A 121 -13.25 5.65 12.30
CA ARG A 121 -13.09 5.02 13.61
C ARG A 121 -11.81 4.17 13.67
N PRO A 122 -11.07 4.14 14.80
CA PRO A 122 -9.92 3.26 14.97
C PRO A 122 -10.29 1.78 14.84
N GLN A 123 -9.48 1.01 14.11
CA GLN A 123 -9.63 -0.44 13.96
C GLN A 123 -8.25 -1.11 13.97
N GLN A 124 -8.14 -2.30 14.55
CA GLN A 124 -6.96 -3.15 14.47
C GLN A 124 -7.25 -4.32 13.53
N ARG A 125 -6.35 -4.58 12.59
CA ARG A 125 -6.44 -5.69 11.63
C ARG A 125 -5.16 -6.49 11.67
N ASP A 126 -5.29 -7.79 11.91
CA ASP A 126 -4.20 -8.72 11.65
C ASP A 126 -4.06 -8.93 10.14
N THR A 127 -2.81 -9.03 9.70
CA THR A 127 -2.46 -9.32 8.29
C THR A 127 -2.47 -10.81 7.99
N ASP A 128 -2.59 -11.63 9.02
CA ASP A 128 -2.92 -13.04 8.89
C ASP A 128 -4.45 -13.08 8.76
N GLY A 129 -4.96 -13.63 7.66
CA GLY A 129 -6.41 -13.69 7.41
C GLY A 129 -7.17 -14.47 8.50
N PRO A 130 -8.48 -14.68 8.35
CA PRO A 130 -9.15 -15.69 9.18
C PRO A 130 -8.47 -17.06 9.07
#